data_AF-A0A8T1TIQ7-F1
#
_entry.id   AF-A0A8T1TIQ7-F1
#
_cell.length_a   1.000
_cell.length_b   1.000
_cell.length_c   1.000
_cell.angle_alpha   90.00
_cell.angle_beta   90.00
_cell.angle_gamma   90.00
#
_symmetry.space_group_name_H-M   'P 1'
#
loop_
_entity.id
_entity.type
_entity.pdbx_description
1 polymer ?
#
loop_
_entity_poly.entity_id
_entity_poly.type
_entity_poly.pdbx_seq_one_letter_code
_entity_poly.pdbx_strand_id
1 'polypeptide(L)'
;TCSARDRVHQSCASYPRSPCLNGGTCIDTLNGYRCHCSTSFHGPDCQQTKHSFHGNGYAWFRPIRPCFESLLSLEFITEVPDGLLLYSGPLSDPEPGSTENFMAIELSSGIPVLKINHGAGTETLHFPSHLNLTDKRWHRLEVRTNGQE
;
A
#
# COMPACT_ATOMS: atom_id res chain seq x y z
N THR A 1 4.76 -1.32 -19.39
CA THR A 1 4.14 0.03 -19.32
C THR A 1 3.40 0.12 -18.01
N CYS A 2 3.69 1.13 -17.20
CA CYS A 2 3.13 1.22 -15.85
C CYS A 2 1.83 2.02 -15.93
N SER A 3 0.67 1.35 -15.93
CA SER A 3 -0.62 2.04 -16.08
C SER A 3 -0.90 3.09 -14.99
N ALA A 4 -0.18 3.07 -13.86
CA ALA A 4 -0.27 4.10 -12.83
C ALA A 4 0.53 5.37 -13.17
N ARG A 5 1.68 5.24 -13.87
CA ARG A 5 2.53 6.36 -14.29
C ARG A 5 2.16 6.90 -15.68
N ASP A 6 1.71 6.02 -16.56
CA ASP A 6 1.36 6.32 -17.96
C ASP A 6 -0.14 6.66 -18.13
N ARG A 7 -0.88 6.81 -17.02
CA ARG A 7 -2.30 7.19 -17.06
C ARG A 7 -2.41 8.66 -17.44
N VAL A 8 -2.72 8.91 -18.71
CA VAL A 8 -3.24 10.22 -19.13
C VAL A 8 -4.57 10.41 -18.42
N HIS A 9 -4.59 11.29 -17.42
CA HIS A 9 -5.83 11.67 -16.76
C HIS A 9 -6.74 12.31 -17.82
N GLN A 10 -7.94 11.75 -18.01
CA GLN A 10 -8.94 12.31 -18.92
C GLN A 10 -9.84 13.28 -18.15
N SER A 11 -10.72 14.01 -18.84
CA SER A 11 -11.68 14.88 -18.16
C SER A 11 -12.67 14.04 -17.35
N CYS A 12 -13.32 14.65 -16.36
CA CYS A 12 -14.30 14.01 -15.49
C CYS A 12 -15.42 13.34 -16.29
N ALA A 13 -15.87 13.98 -17.38
CA ALA A 13 -16.95 13.48 -18.24
C ALA A 13 -16.55 12.27 -19.11
N SER A 14 -15.25 11.98 -19.28
CA SER A 14 -14.80 10.81 -20.03
C SER A 14 -15.07 9.49 -19.29
N TYR A 15 -15.31 9.56 -17.98
CA TYR A 15 -15.59 8.38 -17.17
C TYR A 15 -17.11 8.15 -17.05
N PRO A 16 -17.59 6.90 -17.21
CA PRO A 16 -19.02 6.58 -17.07
C PRO A 16 -19.55 6.78 -15.64
N ARG A 17 -18.64 6.88 -14.65
CA ARG A 17 -18.90 7.25 -13.26
C ARG A 17 -17.76 8.14 -12.78
N SER A 18 -18.01 8.99 -11.79
CA SER A 18 -16.98 9.84 -11.19
C SER A 18 -15.75 8.99 -10.84
N PRO A 19 -14.53 9.35 -11.30
CA PRO A 19 -13.32 8.62 -10.97
C PRO A 19 -12.90 8.80 -9.50
N CYS A 20 -13.44 9.81 -8.82
CA CYS A 20 -13.19 10.08 -7.40
C CYS A 20 -14.04 9.17 -6.51
N LEU A 21 -13.38 8.46 -5.60
CA LEU A 21 -14.02 7.56 -4.63
C LEU A 21 -14.54 8.33 -3.42
N ASN A 22 -15.32 7.64 -2.59
CA ASN A 22 -15.70 8.08 -1.24
C ASN A 22 -16.38 9.47 -1.17
N GLY A 23 -17.19 9.80 -2.17
CA GLY A 23 -17.89 11.08 -2.25
C GLY A 23 -16.99 12.25 -2.65
N GLY A 24 -15.77 11.98 -3.13
CA GLY A 24 -14.90 13.00 -3.70
C GLY A 24 -15.52 13.65 -4.94
N THR A 25 -15.28 14.95 -5.11
CA THR A 25 -15.75 15.71 -6.29
C THR A 25 -14.68 15.71 -7.37
N CYS A 26 -15.04 15.28 -8.57
CA CYS A 26 -14.17 15.35 -9.73
C CYS A 26 -14.12 16.78 -10.28
N ILE A 27 -12.91 17.29 -10.50
CA ILE A 27 -12.66 18.64 -11.02
C ILE A 27 -11.77 18.53 -12.26
N ASP A 28 -12.23 19.09 -13.38
CA ASP A 28 -11.43 19.17 -14.60
C ASP A 28 -10.25 20.14 -14.44
N THR A 29 -9.12 19.75 -15.03
CA THR A 29 -7.87 20.52 -15.10
C THR A 29 -7.29 20.43 -16.50
N LEU A 30 -6.29 21.27 -16.81
CA LEU A 30 -5.61 21.25 -18.11
C LEU A 30 -4.93 19.90 -18.43
N ASN A 31 -4.58 19.12 -17.41
CA ASN A 31 -3.87 17.84 -17.54
C ASN A 31 -4.77 16.63 -17.26
N GLY A 32 -6.10 16.79 -17.32
CA GLY A 32 -7.08 15.77 -16.96
C GLY A 32 -7.86 16.11 -15.70
N TYR A 33 -8.39 15.12 -14.98
CA TYR A 33 -9.12 15.37 -13.74
C TYR A 33 -8.23 15.40 -12.48
N ARG A 34 -8.73 16.08 -11.44
CA ARG A 34 -8.27 16.01 -10.04
C ARG A 34 -9.45 15.75 -9.13
N CYS A 35 -9.24 14.98 -8.06
CA CYS A 35 -10.25 14.83 -7.02
C CYS A 35 -10.11 15.87 -5.89
N HIS A 36 -11.24 16.41 -5.45
CA HIS A 36 -11.38 17.09 -4.16
C HIS A 36 -11.98 16.09 -3.17
N CYS A 37 -11.19 15.69 -2.17
CA CYS A 37 -11.60 14.69 -1.19
C CYS A 37 -12.33 15.33 -0.01
N SER A 38 -13.29 14.60 0.56
CA SER A 38 -13.90 14.96 1.84
C SER A 38 -12.90 14.76 2.98
N THR A 39 -13.18 15.36 4.14
CA THR A 39 -12.21 15.57 5.25
C THR A 39 -11.53 14.30 5.79
N SER A 40 -12.09 13.12 5.55
CA SER A 40 -11.57 11.83 6.03
C SER A 40 -10.87 10.98 4.97
N PHE A 41 -10.72 11.49 3.74
CA PHE A 41 -10.18 10.74 2.61
C PHE A 41 -9.04 11.48 1.93
N HIS A 42 -8.08 10.73 1.41
CA HIS A 42 -6.87 11.25 0.77
C HIS A 42 -6.48 10.42 -0.46
N GLY A 43 -5.40 10.82 -1.11
CA GLY A 43 -4.90 10.19 -2.34
C GLY A 43 -5.49 10.79 -3.62
N PRO A 44 -4.92 10.45 -4.78
CA PRO A 44 -5.31 11.01 -6.09
C PRO A 44 -6.78 10.80 -6.43
N ASP A 45 -7.35 9.66 -6.03
CA ASP A 45 -8.73 9.27 -6.34
C ASP A 45 -9.59 9.24 -5.05
N CYS A 46 -9.15 9.89 -3.96
CA CYS A 46 -9.78 9.83 -2.64
C CYS A 46 -9.94 8.42 -2.06
N GLN A 47 -9.05 7.50 -2.44
CA GLN A 47 -9.10 6.09 -2.04
C GLN A 47 -8.50 5.81 -0.65
N GLN A 48 -7.70 6.72 -0.12
CA GLN A 48 -6.98 6.52 1.15
C GLN A 48 -7.87 6.91 2.32
N THR A 49 -7.93 6.05 3.34
CA THR A 49 -8.75 6.19 4.56
C THR A 49 -7.89 5.93 5.79
N LYS A 50 -8.25 6.57 6.91
CA LYS A 50 -7.73 6.19 8.23
C LYS A 50 -8.63 5.10 8.83
N HIS A 51 -8.03 3.97 9.18
CA HIS A 51 -8.71 2.87 9.85
C HIS A 51 -8.08 2.61 11.22
N SER A 52 -8.92 2.24 12.19
CA SER A 52 -8.49 1.80 13.51
C SER A 52 -8.75 0.30 13.63
N PHE A 53 -7.73 -0.43 14.06
CA PHE A 53 -7.80 -1.89 14.22
C PHE A 53 -7.57 -2.21 15.70
N HIS A 54 -8.48 -2.99 16.28
CA HIS A 54 -8.42 -3.41 17.69
C HIS A 54 -7.85 -4.83 17.85
N GLY A 55 -7.25 -5.39 16.79
CA GLY A 55 -6.61 -6.72 16.78
C GLY A 55 -7.40 -7.83 16.07
N ASN A 56 -8.67 -7.61 15.75
CA ASN A 56 -9.55 -8.62 15.11
C ASN A 56 -10.19 -8.14 13.79
N GLY A 57 -9.57 -7.15 13.13
CA GLY A 57 -10.08 -6.58 11.88
C GLY A 57 -8.99 -6.45 10.83
N TYR A 58 -9.41 -6.41 9.57
CA TYR A 58 -8.57 -6.16 8.42
C TYR A 58 -9.30 -5.26 7.42
N ALA A 59 -8.55 -4.63 6.52
CA ALA A 59 -9.09 -3.91 5.38
C ALA A 59 -8.55 -4.53 4.09
N TRP A 60 -9.44 -4.78 3.14
CA TRP A 60 -9.07 -5.27 1.81
C TRP A 60 -8.92 -4.12 0.84
N PHE A 61 -7.77 -4.08 0.17
CA PHE A 61 -7.50 -3.16 -0.91
C PHE A 61 -7.45 -3.89 -2.23
N ARG A 62 -7.61 -3.15 -3.33
CA ARG A 62 -7.41 -3.72 -4.66
C ARG A 62 -5.96 -4.20 -4.81
N PRO A 63 -5.72 -5.26 -5.61
CA PRO A 63 -4.37 -5.78 -5.83
C PRO A 63 -3.40 -4.67 -6.24
N ILE A 64 -2.25 -4.62 -5.57
CA ILE A 64 -1.14 -3.74 -5.95
C ILE A 64 -0.60 -4.27 -7.27
N ARG A 65 -0.56 -3.42 -8.31
CA ARG A 65 0.05 -3.78 -9.59
C ARG A 65 1.52 -3.38 -9.54
N PRO A 66 2.47 -4.34 -9.39
CA PRO A 66 3.88 -4.01 -9.35
C PRO A 66 4.31 -3.38 -10.70
N CYS A 67 5.13 -2.34 -10.62
CA CYS A 67 5.76 -1.66 -11.76
C CYS A 67 7.28 -1.72 -11.60
N PHE A 68 8.02 -1.46 -12.69
CA PHE A 68 9.49 -1.42 -12.69
C PHE A 68 10.05 -0.47 -11.61
N GLU A 69 9.38 0.66 -11.39
CA GLU A 69 9.57 1.49 -10.20
C GLU A 69 8.27 1.45 -9.41
N SER A 70 8.34 1.02 -8.15
CA SER A 70 7.17 1.03 -7.26
C SER A 70 7.54 1.65 -5.91
N LEU A 71 6.62 2.46 -5.39
CA LEU A 71 6.69 3.04 -4.06
C LEU A 71 5.41 2.64 -3.33
N LEU A 72 5.56 1.77 -2.34
CA LEU A 72 4.53 1.48 -1.36
C LEU A 72 4.82 2.33 -0.12
N SER A 73 3.80 3.01 0.41
CA SER A 73 3.92 3.73 1.67
C SER A 73 2.73 3.44 2.57
N LEU A 74 2.98 3.31 3.88
CA LEU A 74 1.96 3.20 4.90
C LEU A 74 2.32 4.10 6.08
N GLU A 75 1.31 4.72 6.68
CA GLU A 75 1.44 5.51 7.89
C GLU A 75 0.65 4.84 9.01
N PHE A 76 1.26 4.68 10.18
CA PHE A 76 0.63 4.00 11.31
C PHE A 76 1.06 4.59 12.65
N ILE A 77 0.29 4.25 13.68
CA ILE A 77 0.54 4.54 15.09
C ILE A 77 0.11 3.31 15.89
N THR A 78 0.93 2.85 16.83
CA THR A 78 0.61 1.68 17.66
C THR A 78 1.40 1.69 18.96
N GLU A 79 0.92 0.94 19.95
CA GLU A 79 1.68 0.52 21.14
C GLU A 79 1.89 -1.00 21.20
N VAL A 80 1.30 -1.73 20.24
CA VAL A 80 1.39 -3.19 20.15
C VAL A 80 2.69 -3.56 19.43
N PRO A 81 3.57 -4.37 20.05
CA PRO A 81 4.89 -4.69 19.51
C PRO A 81 4.89 -5.71 18.38
N ASP A 82 3.86 -6.54 18.26
CA ASP A 82 3.79 -7.61 17.30
C ASP A 82 2.48 -7.53 16.51
N GLY A 83 2.58 -7.55 15.18
CA GLY A 83 1.39 -7.51 14.33
C GLY A 83 1.68 -7.30 12.85
N LEU A 84 0.79 -7.81 12.01
CA LEU A 84 0.83 -7.60 10.56
C LEU A 84 0.28 -6.20 10.21
N LEU A 85 1.06 -5.42 9.48
CA LEU A 85 0.66 -4.09 9.00
C LEU A 85 0.12 -4.15 7.56
N LEU A 86 0.74 -4.96 6.71
CA LEU A 86 0.32 -5.17 5.33
C LEU A 86 0.67 -6.58 4.86
N TYR A 87 -0.24 -7.21 4.15
CA TYR A 87 0.02 -8.44 3.40
C TYR A 87 -0.45 -8.26 1.96
N SER A 88 0.42 -8.62 1.01
CA SER A 88 0.14 -8.60 -0.42
C SER A 88 0.56 -9.93 -1.04
N GLY A 89 -0.41 -10.79 -1.32
CA GLY A 89 -0.21 -12.09 -1.94
C GLY A 89 -1.54 -12.80 -2.21
N PRO A 90 -1.55 -13.86 -3.04
CA PRO A 90 -0.43 -14.31 -3.85
C PRO A 90 -0.13 -13.34 -5.01
N LEU A 91 1.14 -13.01 -5.23
CA LEU A 91 1.59 -12.07 -6.27
C LEU A 91 1.64 -12.70 -7.68
N SER A 92 1.54 -14.03 -7.75
CA SER A 92 1.52 -14.86 -8.95
C SER A 92 0.69 -16.11 -8.66
N ASP A 93 0.17 -16.77 -9.70
CA ASP A 93 -0.56 -18.02 -9.53
C ASP A 93 0.42 -19.09 -8.97
N PRO A 94 0.13 -19.70 -7.81
CA PRO A 94 1.04 -20.66 -7.21
C PRO A 94 1.13 -21.92 -8.08
N GLU A 95 2.35 -22.29 -8.50
CA GLU A 95 2.57 -23.59 -9.12
C GLU A 95 2.37 -24.72 -8.10
N PRO A 96 1.89 -25.91 -8.51
CA PRO A 96 1.70 -27.04 -7.61
C PRO A 96 3.00 -27.41 -6.88
N GLY A 97 3.02 -27.27 -5.55
CA GLY A 97 4.19 -27.54 -4.71
C GLY A 97 5.12 -26.35 -4.46
N SER A 98 4.82 -25.17 -5.00
CA SER A 98 5.54 -23.92 -4.70
C SER A 98 4.97 -23.20 -3.46
N THR A 99 5.79 -22.36 -2.83
CA THR A 99 5.31 -21.47 -1.76
C THR A 99 4.65 -20.22 -2.36
N GLU A 100 3.55 -19.75 -1.78
CA GLU A 100 2.84 -18.55 -2.27
C GLU A 100 3.79 -17.34 -2.32
N ASN A 101 3.77 -16.61 -3.43
CA ASN A 101 4.56 -15.39 -3.57
C ASN A 101 3.86 -14.28 -2.79
N PHE A 102 4.53 -13.67 -1.83
CA PHE A 102 3.93 -12.61 -1.03
C PHE A 102 4.95 -11.54 -0.64
N MET A 103 4.42 -10.39 -0.27
CA MET A 103 5.13 -9.34 0.44
C MET A 103 4.36 -9.04 1.73
N ALA A 104 5.04 -9.00 2.85
CA ALA A 104 4.45 -8.66 4.14
C ALA A 104 5.30 -7.63 4.88
N ILE A 105 4.63 -6.64 5.48
CA ILE A 105 5.24 -5.70 6.43
C ILE A 105 4.60 -6.00 7.78
N GLU A 106 5.43 -6.30 8.77
CA GLU A 106 5.01 -6.62 10.13
C GLU A 106 5.85 -5.85 11.15
N LEU A 107 5.36 -5.75 12.38
CA LEU A 107 6.18 -5.43 13.54
C LEU A 107 6.51 -6.72 14.29
N SER A 108 7.77 -6.85 14.69
CA SER A 108 8.24 -7.90 15.59
C SER A 108 9.01 -7.26 16.73
N SER A 109 8.53 -7.42 17.97
CA SER A 109 9.11 -6.78 19.16
C SER A 109 9.27 -5.25 19.00
N GLY A 110 8.33 -4.61 18.30
CA GLY A 110 8.30 -3.18 18.01
C GLY A 110 9.20 -2.71 16.86
N ILE A 111 9.96 -3.63 16.25
CA ILE A 111 10.85 -3.35 15.12
C ILE A 111 10.12 -3.73 13.82
N PRO A 112 10.10 -2.88 12.79
CA PRO A 112 9.53 -3.24 11.50
C PRO A 112 10.35 -4.33 10.82
N VAL A 113 9.65 -5.24 10.15
CA VAL A 113 10.23 -6.34 9.38
C VAL A 113 9.52 -6.41 8.03
N LEU A 114 10.30 -6.46 6.95
CA LEU A 114 9.79 -6.68 5.60
C LEU A 114 10.14 -8.10 5.17
N LYS A 115 9.12 -8.90 4.85
CA LYS A 115 9.25 -10.26 4.32
C LYS A 115 8.81 -10.29 2.86
N ILE A 116 9.60 -10.93 2.01
CA ILE A 116 9.29 -11.11 0.60
C ILE A 116 9.52 -12.58 0.25
N ASN A 117 8.55 -13.22 -0.39
CA ASN A 117 8.68 -14.57 -0.91
C ASN A 117 8.46 -14.57 -2.43
N HIS A 118 9.44 -15.11 -3.16
CA HIS A 118 9.44 -15.25 -4.62
C HIS A 118 9.24 -16.70 -5.10
N GLY A 119 8.77 -17.60 -4.22
CA GLY A 119 8.47 -19.00 -4.50
C GLY A 119 9.57 -19.99 -4.08
N ALA A 120 10.82 -19.52 -3.96
CA ALA A 120 11.98 -20.32 -3.56
C ALA A 120 12.35 -20.20 -2.06
N GLY A 121 11.67 -19.33 -1.31
CA GLY A 121 11.97 -19.04 0.09
C GLY A 121 11.56 -17.63 0.48
N THR A 122 11.52 -17.36 1.79
CA THR A 122 11.21 -16.03 2.33
C THR A 122 12.49 -15.28 2.68
N GLU A 123 12.72 -14.16 2.01
CA GLU A 123 13.73 -13.18 2.36
C GLU A 123 13.17 -12.22 3.40
N THR A 124 14.00 -11.86 4.39
CA THR A 124 13.61 -10.96 5.48
C THR A 124 14.61 -9.83 5.60
N LEU A 125 14.11 -8.60 5.44
CA LEU A 125 14.86 -7.37 5.66
C LEU A 125 14.63 -6.91 7.10
N HIS A 126 15.69 -6.98 7.89
CA HIS A 126 15.68 -6.57 9.29
C HIS A 126 16.11 -5.11 9.41
N PHE A 127 15.27 -4.31 10.07
CA PHE A 127 15.62 -2.95 10.44
C PHE A 127 16.53 -2.93 11.67
N PRO A 128 17.28 -1.84 11.90
CA PRO A 128 18.13 -1.72 13.07
C PRO A 128 17.37 -1.94 14.39
N SER A 129 17.95 -2.70 15.31
CA SER A 129 17.27 -3.11 16.56
C SER A 129 16.93 -1.97 17.52
N HIS A 130 17.48 -0.78 17.31
CA HIS A 130 17.18 0.41 18.10
C HIS A 130 15.93 1.17 17.61
N LEU A 131 15.38 0.81 16.44
CA LEU A 131 14.16 1.39 15.89
C LEU A 131 12.93 0.69 16.50
N ASN A 132 12.46 1.21 17.63
CA ASN A 132 11.18 0.81 18.19
C ASN A 132 10.07 1.79 17.78
N LEU A 133 9.06 1.29 17.08
CA LEU A 133 7.94 2.07 16.53
C LEU A 133 6.66 1.97 17.37
N THR A 134 6.72 1.43 18.59
CA THR A 134 5.56 1.28 19.51
C THR A 134 5.38 2.45 20.47
N ASP A 135 5.87 3.63 20.10
CA ASP A 135 5.97 4.82 20.94
C ASP A 135 4.72 5.73 20.95
N LYS A 136 3.60 5.27 20.37
CA LYS A 136 2.38 6.06 20.15
C LYS A 136 2.60 7.33 19.34
N ARG A 137 3.56 7.33 18.43
CA ARG A 137 3.75 8.40 17.43
C ARG A 137 3.41 7.90 16.04
N TRP A 138 3.13 8.83 15.15
CA TRP A 138 2.92 8.53 13.74
C TRP A 138 4.26 8.20 13.09
N HIS A 139 4.33 7.05 12.45
CA HIS A 139 5.46 6.59 11.66
C HIS A 139 5.04 6.40 10.21
N ARG A 140 5.98 6.62 9.28
CA ARG A 140 5.80 6.33 7.86
C ARG A 140 6.83 5.29 7.44
N LEU A 141 6.36 4.19 6.87
CA LEU A 141 7.21 3.19 6.21
C LEU A 141 7.07 3.35 4.71
N GLU A 142 8.21 3.36 4.01
CA GLU A 142 8.28 3.40 2.56
C GLU A 142 9.07 2.20 2.06
N VAL A 143 8.49 1.43 1.15
CA VAL A 143 9.19 0.38 0.41
C VAL A 143 9.30 0.84 -1.03
N ARG A 144 10.54 0.98 -1.49
CA ARG A 144 10.87 1.39 -2.86
C ARG A 144 11.50 0.19 -3.56
N THR A 145 10.91 -0.21 -4.67
CA THR A 145 11.50 -1.22 -5.56
C THR A 145 11.87 -0.52 -6.86
N ASN A 146 13.14 -0.59 -7.22
CA ASN A 146 13.61 -0.19 -8.53
C ASN A 146 14.03 -1.48 -9.23
N GLY A 147 13.54 -1.74 -10.45
CA GLY A 147 13.81 -2.96 -11.21
C GLY A 147 15.25 -3.09 -11.72
N GLN A 148 16.22 -2.52 -11.01
CA GLN A 148 17.62 -2.87 -11.15
C GLN A 148 18.01 -3.73 -9.95
N GLU A 149 18.23 -5.01 -10.27
CA GLU A 149 18.54 -6.15 -9.39
C GLU A 149 17.37 -6.70 -8.58
#